data_AF-A0AAW9YYP8-F1
#
_entry.id   AF-A0AAW9YYP8-F1
#
_cell.length_a   1.000
_cell.length_b   1.000
_cell.length_c   1.000
_cell.angle_alpha   90.00
_cell.angle_beta   90.00
_cell.angle_gamma   90.00
#
_symmetry.space_group_name_H-M   'P 1'
#
loop_
_entity.id
_entity.type
_entity.pdbx_description
1 polymer ?
#
loop_
_entity_poly.entity_id
_entity_poly.type
_entity_poly.pdbx_seq_one_letter_code
_entity_poly.pdbx_strand_id
1 'polypeptide(L)' 'MEQLQIKLLSKNATLPTRNHATDAGFDIYAAETITLEPQEKALISTDVAVNIPKGYVGLLTSRSGVSSKTHLVIETGKID' A
#
# COMPACT_ATOMS: atom_id res chain seq x y z
N MET A 1 6.70 16.02 -16.33
CA MET A 1 6.13 15.48 -15.08
C MET A 1 7.15 14.53 -14.52
N GLU A 2 7.53 14.67 -13.25
CA GLU A 2 8.39 13.68 -12.61
C GLU A 2 7.61 12.37 -12.45
N GLN A 3 8.22 11.28 -12.90
CA GLN A 3 7.67 9.95 -12.75
C GLN A 3 8.00 9.44 -11.35
N LEU A 4 6.99 8.93 -10.62
CA LEU A 4 7.19 8.34 -9.30
C LEU A 4 8.15 7.14 -9.42
N GLN A 5 9.29 7.19 -8.74
CA GLN A 5 10.25 6.09 -8.75
C GLN A 5 9.84 5.06 -7.70
N ILE A 6 9.87 3.78 -8.09
CA ILE A 6 9.50 2.66 -7.24
C ILE A 6 10.63 1.64 -7.28
N LYS A 7 11.02 1.14 -6.11
CA LYS A 7 12.05 0.10 -5.95
C LYS A 7 11.46 -1.10 -5.22
N LEU A 8 11.60 -2.28 -5.82
CA LEU A 8 11.31 -3.56 -5.18
C LEU A 8 12.51 -3.96 -4.32
N LEU A 9 12.28 -4.22 -3.04
CA LEU A 9 13.32 -4.51 -2.05
C LEU A 9 13.59 -6.01 -1.91
N SER A 10 12.66 -6.85 -2.36
CA SER A 10 12.78 -8.31 -2.30
C SER A 10 12.10 -8.99 -3.49
N LYS A 11 12.25 -10.30 -3.58
CA LYS A 11 11.55 -11.16 -4.56
C LYS A 11 10.06 -11.34 -4.27
N ASN A 12 9.60 -11.00 -3.06
CA ASN A 12 8.20 -11.10 -2.67
C ASN A 12 7.43 -9.80 -2.98
N ALA A 13 8.15 -8.71 -3.21
CA ALA A 13 7.58 -7.42 -3.55
C ALA A 13 6.86 -7.49 -4.91
N THR A 14 5.67 -6.92 -4.98
CA THR A 14 4.92 -6.75 -6.22
C THR A 14 4.83 -5.27 -6.57
N LEU A 15 5.09 -4.94 -7.84
CA LEU A 15 5.00 -3.56 -8.32
C LEU A 15 3.57 -3.03 -8.13
N PRO A 16 3.36 -1.87 -7.47
CA PRO A 16 2.05 -1.25 -7.35
C PRO A 16 1.41 -1.02 -8.72
N THR A 17 0.13 -1.35 -8.85
CA THR A 17 -0.59 -1.22 -10.12
C THR A 17 -1.77 -0.26 -9.98
N ARG A 18 -2.28 0.22 -11.10
CA ARG A 18 -3.48 1.03 -11.15
C ARG A 18 -4.53 0.30 -11.97
N ASN A 19 -5.74 0.16 -11.42
CA ASN A 19 -6.79 -0.64 -12.06
C ASN A 19 -7.32 0.04 -13.34
N HIS A 20 -7.58 1.35 -13.30
CA HIS A 20 -7.89 2.17 -14.48
C HIS A 20 -6.93 3.35 -14.60
N ALA A 21 -6.66 3.81 -15.83
CA ALA A 21 -5.75 4.92 -16.07
C ALA A 21 -6.09 6.19 -15.25
N THR A 22 -7.37 6.42 -14.99
CA THR A 22 -7.91 7.59 -14.27
C THR A 22 -8.05 7.38 -12.76
N ASP A 23 -7.75 6.20 -12.22
CA ASP A 23 -7.88 5.96 -10.78
C ASP A 23 -6.86 6.77 -9.99
N ALA A 24 -7.25 7.22 -8.80
CA ALA A 24 -6.41 8.08 -7.96
C ALA A 24 -5.25 7.32 -7.30
N GLY A 25 -5.48 6.10 -6.85
CA GLY A 25 -4.53 5.30 -6.07
C GLY A 25 -3.81 4.23 -6.90
N PHE A 26 -2.72 3.72 -6.33
CA PHE A 26 -2.10 2.48 -6.77
C PHE A 26 -2.46 1.37 -5.76
N ASP A 27 -2.89 0.22 -6.25
CA ASP A 27 -3.09 -0.97 -5.44
C ASP A 27 -1.73 -1.46 -4.93
N ILE A 28 -1.67 -1.72 -3.62
CA ILE A 28 -0.50 -2.19 -2.88
C ILE A 28 -0.69 -3.67 -2.53
N TYR A 29 0.41 -4.41 -2.54
CA TYR A 29 0.45 -5.84 -2.29
C TYR A 29 1.29 -6.14 -1.06
N ALA A 30 0.82 -7.05 -0.22
CA ALA A 30 1.62 -7.57 0.89
C ALA A 30 2.74 -8.48 0.35
N ALA A 31 3.93 -8.35 0.93
CA ALA A 31 5.10 -9.19 0.64
C ALA A 31 5.17 -10.43 1.56
N GLU A 32 4.22 -10.58 2.47
CA GLU A 32 4.13 -11.67 3.43
C GLU A 32 2.69 -12.14 3.62
N THR A 33 2.55 -13.39 4.09
CA THR A 33 1.26 -13.96 4.48
C THR A 33 1.19 -13.97 6.00
N ILE A 34 0.13 -13.38 6.55
CA ILE A 34 -0.11 -13.30 7.99
C ILE A 34 -1.54 -13.74 8.31
N THR A 35 -1.70 -14.37 9.46
CA THR A 35 -2.99 -14.64 10.09
C THR A 35 -3.11 -13.70 11.28
N LEU A 36 -4.19 -12.92 11.33
CA LEU A 36 -4.49 -12.03 12.45
C LEU A 36 -5.63 -12.62 13.27
N GLU A 37 -5.36 -12.83 14.55
CA GLU A 37 -6.39 -13.18 15.52
C GLU A 37 -7.29 -11.96 15.84
N PRO A 38 -8.50 -12.17 16.39
CA PRO A 38 -9.35 -11.07 16.78
C PRO A 38 -8.65 -10.08 17.71
N GLN A 39 -8.74 -8.78 17.39
CA GLN A 39 -8.08 -7.67 18.10
C GLN A 39 -6.55 -7.59 17.94
N GLU A 40 -5.92 -8.47 17.16
CA GLU A 40 -4.50 -8.38 16.87
C GLU A 40 -4.16 -7.16 15.99
N LYS A 41 -2.96 -6.62 16.16
CA LYS A 41 -2.42 -5.51 15.37
C LYS A 41 -1.08 -5.94 14.78
N ALA A 42 -0.87 -5.64 13.51
CA ALA A 42 0.41 -5.89 12.84
C ALA A 42 0.77 -4.74 11.90
N LEU A 43 2.06 -4.63 11.61
CA LEU A 43 2.58 -3.91 10.46
C LEU A 43 2.90 -4.96 9.40
N ILE A 44 2.27 -4.83 8.23
CA ILE A 44 2.42 -5.78 7.12
C ILE A 44 3.37 -5.19 6.10
N SER A 45 4.43 -5.92 5.80
CA SER A 45 5.49 -5.51 4.88
C SER A 45 5.02 -5.57 3.43
N THR A 46 5.40 -4.57 2.64
CA THR A 46 5.14 -4.52 1.19
C THR A 46 6.39 -4.82 0.36
N ASP A 47 7.57 -4.71 0.97
CA ASP A 47 8.88 -4.74 0.32
C ASP A 47 8.99 -3.75 -0.87
N VAL A 48 8.25 -2.65 -0.81
CA VAL A 48 8.27 -1.58 -1.81
C VAL A 48 8.77 -0.29 -1.17
N ALA A 49 9.75 0.34 -1.81
CA ALA A 49 10.16 1.71 -1.51
C ALA A 49 9.73 2.65 -2.66
N VAL A 50 9.35 3.87 -2.30
CA VAL A 50 8.94 4.91 -3.25
C VAL A 50 9.74 6.19 -3.01
N ASN A 51 9.97 6.95 -4.08
CA ASN A 51 10.59 8.28 -3.99
C ASN A 51 9.54 9.33 -4.35
N ILE A 52 8.85 9.86 -3.34
CA ILE A 52 7.79 10.85 -3.52
C ILE A 52 8.44 12.22 -3.74
N PRO A 53 8.09 12.95 -4.82
CA PRO A 53 8.65 14.28 -5.06
C PRO A 53 8.35 15.25 -3.93
N LYS A 54 9.28 16.17 -3.66
CA LYS A 54 9.12 17.21 -2.65
C LYS A 54 7.84 18.01 -2.89
N GLY A 55 7.07 18.26 -1.81
CA GLY A 55 5.80 18.99 -1.86
C GLY A 55 4.58 18.09 -2.04
N TYR A 56 4.77 16.78 -2.05
CA TYR A 56 3.70 15.77 -2.07
C TYR A 56 3.81 14.86 -0.84
N VAL A 57 2.71 14.17 -0.54
CA VAL A 57 2.63 13.13 0.49
C VAL A 57 1.94 11.90 -0.11
N GLY A 58 2.40 10.71 0.26
CA GLY A 58 1.73 9.46 -0.09
C GLY A 58 0.65 9.13 0.94
N LEU A 59 -0.56 8.82 0.49
CA LEU A 59 -1.63 8.32 1.37
C LEU A 59 -1.74 6.80 1.22
N LEU A 60 -1.14 6.07 2.17
CA LEU A 60 -1.27 4.61 2.23
C LEU A 60 -2.57 4.28 2.98
N THR A 61 -3.62 3.94 2.23
CA THR A 61 -4.98 3.81 2.77
C THR A 61 -5.67 2.50 2.37
N SER A 62 -6.80 2.21 3.01
CA SER A 62 -7.59 0.99 2.77
C SER A 62 -8.27 0.98 1.41
N ARG A 63 -8.39 -0.20 0.79
CA ARG A 63 -9.30 -0.41 -0.34
C ARG A 63 -10.73 -0.58 0.15
N SER A 64 -11.66 0.15 -0.44
CA SER A 64 -13.09 0.14 -0.07
C SER A 64 -13.70 -1.27 -0.06
N GLY A 65 -13.29 -2.14 -1.00
CA GLY A 65 -13.80 -3.51 -1.09
C GLY A 65 -13.38 -4.41 0.07
N VAL A 66 -12.17 -4.24 0.61
CA VAL A 66 -11.69 -5.06 1.75
C VAL A 66 -12.26 -4.52 3.06
N SER A 67 -12.22 -3.19 3.24
CA SER A 67 -12.69 -2.55 4.48
C SER A 67 -14.20 -2.69 4.68
N SER A 68 -15.00 -2.75 3.61
CA SER A 68 -16.46 -2.92 3.70
C SER A 68 -16.92 -4.36 3.95
N LYS A 69 -16.07 -5.36 3.69
CA LYS A 69 -16.43 -6.78 3.75
C LYS A 69 -15.78 -7.54 4.90
N THR A 70 -14.83 -6.93 5.60
CA THR A 70 -14.02 -7.59 6.62
C THR A 70 -13.88 -6.69 7.85
N HIS A 71 -13.35 -7.26 8.94
CA HIS A 71 -13.00 -6.49 10.15
C HIS A 71 -11.58 -5.91 10.09
N LEU A 72 -10.90 -6.00 8.94
CA LEU A 72 -9.55 -5.48 8.76
C LEU A 72 -9.61 -3.96 8.61
N VAL A 73 -9.08 -3.26 9.61
CA VAL A 73 -8.96 -1.81 9.61
C VAL A 73 -7.51 -1.43 9.30
N ILE A 74 -7.33 -0.62 8.25
CA ILE A 74 -6.03 -0.04 7.91
C ILE A 74 -6.08 1.44 8.30
N GLU A 75 -5.18 1.83 9.21
CA GLU A 75 -4.96 3.24 9.52
C GLU A 75 -4.29 3.93 8.32
N THR A 76 -4.78 5.11 7.93
CA THR A 76 -4.19 5.83 6.79
C THR A 76 -2.82 6.42 7.17
N GLY A 77 -1.78 5.82 6.61
CA GLY A 77 -0.39 6.25 6.73
C GLY A 77 -0.09 7.44 5.82
N LYS A 78 0.73 8.37 6.34
CA LYS A 78 1.27 9.51 5.59
C LYS A 78 2.71 9.15 5.28
N ILE A 79 3.03 8.99 4.00
CA ILE A 79 4.37 8.63 3.54
C ILE A 79 5.05 9.93 3.09
N ASP A 80 6.04 10.34 3.86
CA ASP A 80 6.90 11.49 3.60
C ASP A 80 8.01 11.19 2.58
#